data_AF-A0A7V9BQD6-F1
#
_entry.id   AF-A0A7V9BQD6-F1
#
_cell.length_a   1.000
_cell.length_b   1.000
_cell.length_c   1.000
_cell.angle_alpha   90.00
_cell.angle_beta   90.00
_cell.angle_gamma   90.00
#
_symmetry.space_group_name_H-M   'P 1'
#
loop_
_entity.id
_entity.type
_entity.pdbx_description
1 polymer ?
#
loop_
_entity_poly.entity_id
_entity_poly.type
_entity_poly.pdbx_seq_one_letter_code
_entity_poly.pdbx_strand_id
1 'polypeptide(L)'
;MPPPLSSDLEAICGRLLDNPGVVLLLGEIDTGKTTFGIELVRRAQSSEVSAAFVDADIGQSTVGPPTTAGLRFADGLSDYEGSTLLRGDALSFVGSISPRGHLLSLVAGTSKLVERARRAGCRLIVVDTTGFVSGLYGQILKYNKMDLIRPDVVVAFERGGELEPIVGIAQRFTSAEVIEVQISQDVASRSIEERMTFREQQLAAYFAQGTSRWRVKPTVFMPTLPPEFDLALLDGMVVGMEDGEGGCTGIGLLEYDAPEDILRMVSPVTERVRGLRLGSVKFGIDGRSLGPVDVRNLFRTE
;
A
#
# COMPACT_ATOMS: atom_id res chain seq x y z
N MET A 1 -0.57 -14.92 18.65
CA MET A 1 -1.42 -15.52 17.60
C MET A 1 -2.65 -14.65 17.42
N PRO A 2 -3.00 -14.25 16.19
CA PRO A 2 -4.30 -13.63 15.93
C PRO A 2 -5.44 -14.58 16.36
N PRO A 3 -6.61 -14.04 16.73
CA PRO A 3 -7.76 -14.88 17.09
C PRO A 3 -8.17 -15.77 15.90
N PRO A 4 -8.70 -16.98 16.16
CA PRO A 4 -9.19 -17.86 15.10
C PRO A 4 -10.28 -17.16 14.27
N LEU A 5 -10.31 -17.47 12.97
CA LEU A 5 -11.36 -16.97 12.07
C LEU A 5 -12.73 -17.49 12.51
N SER A 6 -13.80 -16.74 12.21
CA SER A 6 -15.17 -17.23 12.39
C SER A 6 -15.43 -18.44 11.48
N SER A 7 -16.43 -19.27 11.83
CA SER A 7 -16.81 -20.44 11.02
C SER A 7 -17.10 -20.10 9.55
N ASP A 8 -17.65 -18.92 9.30
CA ASP A 8 -17.99 -18.47 7.95
C ASP A 8 -16.73 -18.10 7.17
N LEU A 9 -15.78 -17.41 7.81
CA LEU A 9 -14.48 -17.09 7.22
C LEU A 9 -13.64 -18.34 6.96
N GLU A 10 -13.71 -19.34 7.83
CA GLU A 10 -13.10 -20.66 7.62
C GLU A 10 -13.62 -21.33 6.34
N ALA A 11 -14.95 -21.34 6.15
CA ALA A 11 -15.57 -21.90 4.95
C ALA A 11 -15.17 -21.14 3.67
N ILE A 12 -15.11 -19.80 3.74
CA ILE A 12 -14.65 -18.97 2.62
C ILE A 12 -13.19 -19.28 2.30
N CYS A 13 -12.31 -19.36 3.30
CA CYS A 13 -10.91 -19.73 3.09
C CYS A 13 -10.78 -21.08 2.37
N GLY A 14 -11.50 -22.11 2.81
CA GLY A 14 -11.49 -23.43 2.15
C GLY A 14 -11.88 -23.33 0.67
N ARG A 15 -12.99 -22.64 0.37
CA ARG A 15 -13.47 -22.45 -1.01
C ARG A 15 -12.45 -21.74 -1.90
N LEU A 16 -11.78 -20.71 -1.38
CA LEU A 16 -10.76 -19.94 -2.10
C LEU A 16 -9.46 -20.72 -2.32
N LEU A 17 -9.14 -21.68 -1.46
CA LEU A 17 -8.00 -22.58 -1.64
C LEU A 17 -8.29 -23.69 -2.65
N ASP A 18 -9.53 -24.20 -2.68
CA ASP A 18 -9.96 -25.20 -3.66
C ASP A 18 -10.01 -24.62 -5.09
N ASN A 19 -10.38 -23.34 -5.21
CA ASN A 19 -10.45 -22.61 -6.48
C ASN A 19 -9.62 -21.33 -6.41
N PRO A 20 -8.28 -21.43 -6.44
CA PRO A 20 -7.40 -20.28 -6.28
C PRO A 20 -7.48 -19.35 -7.50
N GLY A 21 -7.39 -18.05 -7.22
CA GLY A 21 -7.37 -17.00 -8.22
C GLY A 21 -6.95 -15.66 -7.60
N VAL A 22 -7.32 -14.56 -8.25
CA VAL A 22 -7.11 -13.21 -7.73
C VAL A 22 -8.29 -12.82 -6.84
N VAL A 23 -8.02 -12.67 -5.54
CA VAL A 23 -9.00 -12.32 -4.51
C VAL A 23 -8.80 -10.86 -4.11
N LEU A 24 -9.78 -10.01 -4.37
CA LEU A 24 -9.77 -8.60 -3.97
C LEU A 24 -10.54 -8.41 -2.67
N LEU A 25 -9.90 -7.86 -1.65
CA LEU A 25 -10.54 -7.58 -0.35
C LEU A 25 -11.05 -6.15 -0.29
N LEU A 26 -12.32 -5.98 0.02
CA LEU A 26 -13.01 -4.68 0.14
C LEU A 26 -13.64 -4.55 1.53
N GLY A 27 -13.79 -3.32 2.00
CA GLY A 27 -14.28 -3.04 3.35
C GLY A 27 -13.61 -1.82 3.97
N GLU A 28 -14.29 -1.20 4.93
CA GLU A 28 -13.74 -0.09 5.70
C GLU A 28 -12.50 -0.48 6.50
N ILE A 29 -11.89 0.51 7.15
CA ILE A 29 -10.75 0.28 8.04
C ILE A 29 -11.22 -0.58 9.23
N ASP A 30 -10.35 -1.47 9.70
CA ASP A 30 -10.59 -2.34 10.86
C ASP A 30 -11.78 -3.32 10.71
N THR A 31 -12.04 -3.80 9.49
CA THR A 31 -13.02 -4.87 9.21
C THR A 31 -12.41 -6.28 9.12
N GLY A 32 -11.09 -6.41 9.36
CA GLY A 32 -10.40 -7.71 9.38
C GLY A 32 -9.82 -8.17 8.04
N LYS A 33 -9.92 -7.37 6.97
CA LYS A 33 -9.39 -7.69 5.61
C LYS A 33 -7.94 -8.16 5.63
N THR A 34 -7.03 -7.37 6.20
CA THR A 34 -5.60 -7.68 6.24
C THR A 34 -5.33 -8.99 6.99
N THR A 35 -6.00 -9.21 8.12
CA THR A 35 -5.89 -10.46 8.90
C THR A 35 -6.36 -11.66 8.09
N PHE A 36 -7.55 -11.57 7.48
CA PHE A 36 -8.08 -12.63 6.63
C PHE A 36 -7.15 -12.93 5.44
N GLY A 37 -6.68 -11.89 4.77
CA GLY A 37 -5.85 -12.05 3.58
C GLY A 37 -4.51 -12.70 3.86
N ILE A 38 -3.86 -12.33 4.97
CA ILE A 38 -2.60 -12.95 5.39
C ILE A 38 -2.82 -14.40 5.79
N GLU A 39 -3.89 -14.69 6.54
CA GLU A 39 -4.23 -16.05 6.93
C GLU A 39 -4.53 -16.93 5.72
N LEU A 40 -5.25 -16.42 4.72
CA LEU A 40 -5.52 -17.12 3.47
C LEU A 40 -4.22 -17.45 2.72
N VAL A 41 -3.26 -16.51 2.63
CA VAL A 41 -1.96 -16.77 1.98
C VAL A 41 -1.12 -17.78 2.76
N ARG A 42 -1.16 -17.77 4.09
CA ARG A 42 -0.48 -18.78 4.93
C ARG A 42 -1.02 -20.18 4.72
N ARG A 43 -2.35 -20.32 4.67
CA ARG A 43 -2.97 -21.61 4.42
C ARG A 43 -2.67 -22.12 3.02
N ALA A 44 -2.61 -21.23 2.04
CA ALA A 44 -2.17 -21.58 0.70
C ALA A 44 -0.76 -22.18 0.70
N GLN A 45 0.17 -21.62 1.48
CA GLN A 45 1.50 -22.18 1.66
C GLN A 45 1.47 -23.61 2.23
N SER A 46 0.68 -23.83 3.29
CA SER A 46 0.49 -25.16 3.89
C SER A 46 -0.18 -26.18 2.96
N SER A 47 -0.92 -25.71 1.95
CA SER A 47 -1.60 -26.54 0.95
C SER A 47 -0.84 -26.60 -0.39
N GLU A 48 0.43 -26.20 -0.43
CA GLU A 48 1.30 -26.17 -1.63
C GLU A 48 0.71 -25.35 -2.80
N VAL A 49 -0.13 -24.37 -2.50
CA VAL A 49 -0.66 -23.41 -3.47
C VAL A 49 0.26 -22.20 -3.51
N SER A 50 0.90 -21.96 -4.66
CA SER A 50 1.72 -20.76 -4.87
C SER A 50 0.87 -19.50 -4.67
N ALA A 51 1.27 -18.67 -3.69
CA ALA A 51 0.47 -17.55 -3.26
C ALA A 51 1.27 -16.27 -3.04
N ALA A 52 0.59 -15.14 -3.18
CA ALA A 52 1.14 -13.83 -2.88
C ALA A 52 0.10 -12.91 -2.23
N PHE A 53 0.60 -11.98 -1.41
CA PHE A 53 -0.15 -10.90 -0.81
C PHE A 53 0.27 -9.57 -1.43
N VAL A 54 -0.68 -8.82 -1.97
CA VAL A 54 -0.50 -7.46 -2.46
C VAL A 54 -1.19 -6.52 -1.49
N ASP A 55 -0.39 -5.78 -0.74
CA ASP A 55 -0.85 -4.73 0.16
C ASP A 55 -0.96 -3.41 -0.60
N ALA A 56 -2.19 -2.92 -0.76
CA ALA A 56 -2.45 -1.61 -1.33
C ALA A 56 -2.99 -0.60 -0.31
N ASP A 57 -2.89 -0.87 1.00
CA ASP A 57 -3.16 0.13 2.04
C ASP A 57 -1.92 1.00 2.29
N ILE A 58 -1.83 2.09 1.54
CA ILE A 58 -0.71 3.05 1.61
C ILE A 58 -0.65 3.84 2.92
N GLY A 59 -1.72 3.79 3.74
CA GLY A 59 -1.84 4.54 4.98
C GLY A 59 -1.56 3.69 6.22
N GLN A 60 -1.94 2.42 6.21
CA GLN A 60 -1.78 1.45 7.31
C GLN A 60 -1.09 0.18 6.80
N SER A 61 0.09 0.35 6.20
CA SER A 61 0.78 -0.71 5.47
C SER A 61 1.32 -1.82 6.38
N THR A 62 1.17 -3.05 5.91
CA THR A 62 1.77 -4.28 6.42
C THR A 62 2.98 -4.69 5.58
N VAL A 63 2.95 -4.53 4.25
CA VAL A 63 4.05 -4.88 3.35
C VAL A 63 4.65 -3.63 2.71
N GLY A 64 5.91 -3.35 3.04
CA GLY A 64 6.59 -2.15 2.58
C GLY A 64 6.15 -0.89 3.35
N PRO A 65 7.02 0.14 3.40
CA PRO A 65 6.77 1.30 4.23
C PRO A 65 5.48 2.03 3.79
N PRO A 66 4.83 2.78 4.70
CA PRO A 66 3.75 3.68 4.35
C PRO A 66 4.10 4.55 3.13
N THR A 67 3.09 4.95 2.36
CA THR A 67 3.20 5.61 1.05
C THR A 67 3.56 4.71 -0.14
N THR A 68 3.67 3.40 0.08
CA THR A 68 3.87 2.40 -0.97
C THR A 68 2.74 1.39 -1.00
N ALA A 69 2.54 0.76 -2.15
CA ALA A 69 1.90 -0.56 -2.22
C ALA A 69 3.01 -1.62 -2.30
N GLY A 70 2.82 -2.76 -1.67
CA GLY A 70 3.82 -3.82 -1.56
C GLY A 70 3.33 -5.19 -2.01
N LEU A 71 4.23 -5.99 -2.56
CA LEU A 71 4.02 -7.40 -2.87
C LEU A 71 4.89 -8.24 -1.93
N ARG A 72 4.31 -9.29 -1.35
CA ARG A 72 5.01 -10.32 -0.57
C ARG A 72 4.60 -11.70 -1.05
N PHE A 73 5.55 -12.56 -1.38
CA PHE A 73 5.29 -13.97 -1.66
C PHE A 73 5.06 -14.76 -0.36
N ALA A 74 4.31 -15.86 -0.44
CA ALA A 74 3.90 -16.67 0.71
C ALA A 74 5.07 -17.09 1.62
N ASP A 75 6.21 -17.49 1.04
CA ASP A 75 7.41 -17.91 1.77
C ASP A 75 7.93 -16.86 2.75
N GLY A 76 7.56 -15.60 2.53
CA GLY A 76 7.96 -14.48 3.34
C GLY A 76 6.94 -14.01 4.38
N LEU A 77 5.78 -14.68 4.51
CA LEU A 77 4.66 -14.29 5.38
C LEU A 77 4.55 -15.13 6.66
N SER A 78 5.33 -16.20 6.80
CA SER A 78 5.38 -17.05 7.99
C SER A 78 5.70 -16.25 9.26
N ASP A 79 6.54 -15.22 9.12
CA ASP A 79 7.12 -14.49 10.25
C ASP A 79 6.30 -13.26 10.68
N TYR A 80 5.13 -13.03 10.07
CA TYR A 80 4.32 -11.85 10.38
C TYR A 80 3.52 -11.98 11.70
N GLU A 81 3.86 -11.19 12.71
CA GLU A 81 3.17 -11.27 14.01
C GLU A 81 2.04 -10.25 14.19
N GLY A 82 1.67 -9.51 13.13
CA GLY A 82 0.55 -8.55 13.17
C GLY A 82 0.96 -7.10 13.45
N SER A 83 2.17 -6.87 13.93
CA SER A 83 2.70 -5.55 14.30
C SER A 83 4.00 -5.18 13.59
N THR A 84 4.66 -6.14 12.94
CA THR A 84 5.95 -5.93 12.26
C THR A 84 5.74 -5.55 10.81
N LEU A 85 6.43 -4.48 10.38
CA LEU A 85 6.52 -4.13 8.97
C LEU A 85 7.27 -5.23 8.19
N LEU A 86 6.60 -5.85 7.22
CA LEU A 86 7.24 -6.81 6.32
C LEU A 86 8.00 -6.07 5.23
N ARG A 87 9.20 -6.54 4.92
CA ARG A 87 9.89 -6.16 3.69
C ARG A 87 9.14 -6.74 2.49
N GLY A 88 8.77 -5.89 1.54
CA GLY A 88 8.19 -6.35 0.27
C GLY A 88 9.24 -6.94 -0.66
N ASP A 89 8.85 -7.95 -1.43
CA ASP A 89 9.64 -8.51 -2.55
C ASP A 89 9.58 -7.61 -3.79
N ALA A 90 8.54 -6.78 -3.87
CA ALA A 90 8.47 -5.65 -4.79
C ALA A 90 7.62 -4.53 -4.18
N LEU A 91 7.95 -3.29 -4.51
CA LEU A 91 7.17 -2.12 -4.09
C LEU A 91 6.76 -1.30 -5.32
N SER A 92 5.65 -0.60 -5.18
CA SER A 92 5.30 0.53 -6.02
C SER A 92 5.10 1.74 -5.13
N PHE A 93 5.88 2.79 -5.37
CA PHE A 93 5.64 4.05 -4.68
C PHE A 93 4.23 4.57 -5.05
N VAL A 94 3.59 5.26 -4.11
CA VAL A 94 2.35 6.02 -4.33
C VAL A 94 2.55 7.47 -3.88
N GLY A 95 3.31 7.65 -2.80
CA GLY A 95 3.79 8.95 -2.32
C GLY A 95 2.82 9.70 -1.44
N SER A 96 1.75 9.07 -0.99
CA SER A 96 0.79 9.65 -0.05
C SER A 96 0.28 8.60 0.92
N ILE A 97 -0.30 9.05 2.03
CA ILE A 97 -1.00 8.21 3.01
C ILE A 97 -2.53 8.21 2.79
N SER A 98 -3.00 8.93 1.77
CA SER A 98 -4.40 9.02 1.37
C SER A 98 -4.53 8.78 -0.13
N PRO A 99 -5.53 7.99 -0.59
CA PRO A 99 -5.76 7.80 -2.02
C PRO A 99 -6.14 9.08 -2.77
N ARG A 100 -6.75 10.06 -2.09
CA ARG A 100 -7.23 11.29 -2.73
C ARG A 100 -6.04 12.06 -3.32
N GLY A 101 -6.13 12.39 -4.61
CA GLY A 101 -5.04 13.02 -5.38
C GLY A 101 -3.99 12.05 -5.92
N HIS A 102 -4.03 10.77 -5.54
CA HIS A 102 -3.04 9.74 -5.91
C HIS A 102 -3.68 8.47 -6.49
N LEU A 103 -4.93 8.55 -6.97
CA LEU A 103 -5.68 7.41 -7.51
C LEU A 103 -4.92 6.70 -8.65
N LEU A 104 -4.39 7.48 -9.61
CA LEU A 104 -3.65 6.93 -10.76
C LEU A 104 -2.46 6.08 -10.30
N SER A 105 -1.60 6.65 -9.44
CA SER A 105 -0.41 5.98 -8.92
C SER A 105 -0.77 4.73 -8.11
N LEU A 106 -1.82 4.79 -7.29
CA LEU A 106 -2.26 3.67 -6.48
C LEU A 106 -2.85 2.54 -7.34
N VAL A 107 -3.72 2.86 -8.30
CA VAL A 107 -4.33 1.88 -9.20
C VAL A 107 -3.25 1.22 -10.08
N ALA A 108 -2.41 2.02 -10.74
CA ALA A 108 -1.36 1.53 -11.61
C ALA A 108 -0.33 0.70 -10.83
N GLY A 109 0.06 1.18 -9.64
CA GLY A 109 1.00 0.48 -8.76
C GLY A 109 0.48 -0.88 -8.30
N THR A 110 -0.77 -0.96 -7.83
CA THR A 110 -1.38 -2.25 -7.45
C THR A 110 -1.49 -3.19 -8.64
N SER A 111 -1.91 -2.71 -9.82
CA SER A 111 -2.03 -3.55 -11.02
C SER A 111 -0.68 -4.15 -11.43
N LYS A 112 0.41 -3.35 -11.40
CA LYS A 112 1.78 -3.85 -11.68
C LYS A 112 2.21 -4.94 -10.70
N LEU A 113 1.90 -4.79 -9.41
CA LEU A 113 2.26 -5.78 -8.39
C LEU A 113 1.48 -7.10 -8.55
N VAL A 114 0.18 -7.01 -8.88
CA VAL A 114 -0.64 -8.19 -9.21
C VAL A 114 -0.09 -8.89 -10.46
N GLU A 115 0.23 -8.14 -11.50
CA GLU A 115 0.81 -8.69 -12.73
C GLU A 115 2.17 -9.36 -12.47
N ARG A 116 3.00 -8.78 -11.59
CA ARG A 116 4.26 -9.40 -11.16
C ARG A 116 4.02 -10.73 -10.44
N ALA A 117 3.03 -10.81 -9.55
CA ALA A 117 2.65 -12.06 -8.91
C ALA A 117 2.12 -13.11 -9.91
N ARG A 118 1.31 -12.69 -10.89
CA ARG A 118 0.85 -13.57 -11.99
C ARG A 118 2.02 -14.14 -12.79
N ARG A 119 2.98 -13.30 -13.19
CA ARG A 119 4.17 -13.73 -13.94
C ARG A 119 5.09 -14.65 -13.14
N ALA A 120 5.08 -14.53 -11.82
CA ALA A 120 5.77 -15.45 -10.92
C ALA A 120 5.05 -16.81 -10.77
N GLY A 121 3.88 -16.99 -11.39
CA GLY A 121 3.12 -18.24 -11.33
C GLY A 121 2.32 -18.43 -10.05
N CYS A 122 2.03 -17.34 -9.31
CA CYS A 122 1.13 -17.42 -8.16
C CYS A 122 -0.29 -17.78 -8.63
N ARG A 123 -0.80 -18.90 -8.13
CA ARG A 123 -2.18 -19.36 -8.37
C ARG A 123 -3.17 -18.57 -7.54
N LEU A 124 -2.80 -18.22 -6.31
CA LEU A 124 -3.60 -17.37 -5.42
C LEU A 124 -2.92 -16.00 -5.27
N ILE A 125 -3.65 -14.92 -5.51
CA ILE A 125 -3.16 -13.57 -5.27
C ILE A 125 -4.20 -12.82 -4.45
N VAL A 126 -3.88 -12.55 -3.19
CA VAL A 126 -4.76 -11.78 -2.32
C VAL A 126 -4.36 -10.31 -2.39
N VAL A 127 -5.30 -9.46 -2.76
CA VAL A 127 -5.11 -8.01 -2.88
C VAL A 127 -5.87 -7.33 -1.75
N ASP A 128 -5.14 -6.88 -0.72
CA ASP A 128 -5.69 -6.06 0.35
C ASP A 128 -5.74 -4.60 -0.09
N THR A 129 -6.82 -3.91 0.25
CA THR A 129 -7.06 -2.55 -0.23
C THR A 129 -7.37 -1.59 0.91
N THR A 130 -7.06 -0.31 0.69
CA THR A 130 -7.43 0.77 1.62
C THR A 130 -8.90 0.73 2.02
N GLY A 131 -9.21 1.09 3.26
CA GLY A 131 -10.58 1.34 3.73
C GLY A 131 -11.29 2.55 3.11
N PHE A 132 -10.74 3.15 2.04
CA PHE A 132 -11.33 4.26 1.31
C PHE A 132 -12.47 3.79 0.39
N VAL A 133 -13.66 3.66 0.96
CA VAL A 133 -14.86 3.08 0.30
C VAL A 133 -16.00 4.08 0.09
N SER A 134 -16.03 5.17 0.86
CA SER A 134 -17.13 6.14 0.79
C SER A 134 -16.93 7.20 -0.30
N GLY A 135 -18.04 7.70 -0.84
CA GLY A 135 -18.09 8.82 -1.79
C GLY A 135 -17.57 8.50 -3.21
N LEU A 136 -17.63 9.51 -4.09
CA LEU A 136 -17.30 9.37 -5.52
C LEU A 136 -15.89 8.82 -5.76
N TYR A 137 -14.89 9.34 -5.03
CA TYR A 137 -13.50 8.91 -5.21
C TYR A 137 -13.27 7.47 -4.74
N GLY A 138 -13.98 7.01 -3.71
CA GLY A 138 -13.91 5.62 -3.25
C GLY A 138 -14.43 4.67 -4.34
N GLN A 139 -15.60 5.00 -4.91
CA GLN A 139 -16.18 4.23 -6.01
C GLN A 139 -15.26 4.20 -7.24
N ILE A 140 -14.75 5.36 -7.69
CA ILE A 140 -13.81 5.44 -8.82
C ILE A 140 -12.55 4.61 -8.55
N LEU A 141 -11.98 4.68 -7.35
CA LEU A 141 -10.81 3.90 -6.98
C LEU A 141 -11.06 2.40 -7.08
N LYS A 142 -12.15 1.91 -6.49
CA LYS A 142 -12.46 0.48 -6.47
C LYS A 142 -12.83 -0.03 -7.86
N TYR A 143 -13.62 0.73 -8.62
CA TYR A 143 -13.92 0.42 -10.02
C TYR A 143 -12.65 0.23 -10.86
N ASN A 144 -11.74 1.23 -10.87
CA ASN A 144 -10.53 1.15 -11.69
C ASN A 144 -9.55 0.07 -11.20
N LYS A 145 -9.48 -0.19 -9.89
CA LYS A 145 -8.74 -1.35 -9.37
C LYS A 145 -9.32 -2.64 -9.93
N MET A 146 -10.63 -2.85 -9.84
CA MET A 146 -11.26 -4.08 -10.34
C MET A 146 -11.09 -4.24 -11.85
N ASP A 147 -11.24 -3.17 -12.63
CA ASP A 147 -11.10 -3.20 -14.09
C ASP A 147 -9.70 -3.65 -14.54
N LEU A 148 -8.65 -3.12 -13.89
CA LEU A 148 -7.26 -3.43 -14.24
C LEU A 148 -6.72 -4.71 -13.58
N ILE A 149 -7.16 -5.02 -12.36
CA ILE A 149 -6.74 -6.23 -11.65
C ILE A 149 -7.46 -7.44 -12.21
N ARG A 150 -8.73 -7.29 -12.62
CA ARG A 150 -9.63 -8.38 -13.03
C ARG A 150 -9.65 -9.49 -11.97
N PRO A 151 -10.20 -9.22 -10.77
CA PRO A 151 -10.30 -10.24 -9.75
C PRO A 151 -11.23 -11.37 -10.18
N ASP A 152 -10.94 -12.58 -9.72
CA ASP A 152 -11.82 -13.74 -9.86
C ASP A 152 -12.88 -13.74 -8.74
N VAL A 153 -12.49 -13.27 -7.55
CA VAL A 153 -13.38 -13.13 -6.39
C VAL A 153 -13.18 -11.78 -5.71
N VAL A 154 -14.27 -11.15 -5.31
CA VAL A 154 -14.30 -9.98 -4.43
C VAL A 154 -14.89 -10.41 -3.08
N VAL A 155 -14.12 -10.25 -2.01
CA VAL A 155 -14.61 -10.48 -0.64
C VAL A 155 -14.86 -9.13 0.01
N ALA A 156 -16.13 -8.82 0.26
CA ALA A 156 -16.60 -7.55 0.79
C ALA A 156 -16.91 -7.68 2.29
N PHE A 157 -16.03 -7.13 3.12
CA PHE A 157 -16.18 -7.08 4.57
C PHE A 157 -17.00 -5.86 4.97
N GLU A 158 -18.30 -6.08 5.16
CA GLU A 158 -19.28 -5.02 5.37
C GLU A 158 -19.69 -4.89 6.83
N ARG A 159 -19.82 -3.64 7.29
CA ARG A 159 -20.35 -3.28 8.59
C ARG A 159 -21.64 -2.47 8.40
N GLY A 160 -22.69 -3.16 7.99
CA GLY A 160 -24.02 -2.57 7.78
C GLY A 160 -24.37 -2.44 6.31
N GLY A 161 -23.94 -1.36 5.65
CA GLY A 161 -24.39 -1.01 4.29
C GLY A 161 -23.46 -0.05 3.54
N GLU A 162 -22.26 0.20 4.07
CA GLU A 162 -21.31 1.17 3.53
C GLU A 162 -20.67 0.70 2.22
N LEU A 163 -20.73 -0.60 1.93
CA LEU A 163 -20.18 -1.17 0.71
C LEU A 163 -21.21 -1.34 -0.40
N GLU A 164 -22.50 -1.17 -0.14
CA GLU A 164 -23.58 -1.33 -1.13
C GLU A 164 -23.24 -0.74 -2.51
N PRO A 165 -22.74 0.52 -2.64
CA PRO A 165 -22.42 1.06 -3.96
C PRO A 165 -21.26 0.33 -4.65
N ILE A 166 -20.24 -0.08 -3.89
CA ILE A 166 -19.05 -0.74 -4.44
C ILE A 166 -19.33 -2.21 -4.77
N VAL A 167 -20.07 -2.91 -3.92
CA VAL A 167 -20.60 -4.26 -4.19
C VAL A 167 -21.44 -4.22 -5.45
N GLY A 168 -22.33 -3.23 -5.58
CA GLY A 168 -23.13 -3.04 -6.78
C GLY A 168 -22.30 -2.78 -8.04
N ILE A 169 -21.15 -2.10 -7.92
CA ILE A 169 -20.19 -1.94 -9.02
C ILE A 169 -19.51 -3.28 -9.35
N ALA A 170 -19.02 -4.01 -8.35
CA ALA A 170 -18.36 -5.30 -8.54
C ALA A 170 -19.27 -6.29 -9.29
N GLN A 171 -20.53 -6.40 -8.88
CA GLN A 171 -21.53 -7.29 -9.49
C GLN A 171 -21.90 -6.91 -10.93
N ARG A 172 -21.85 -5.62 -11.29
CA ARG A 172 -22.32 -5.13 -12.60
C ARG A 172 -21.22 -4.97 -13.64
N PHE A 173 -20.00 -4.64 -13.20
CA PHE A 173 -18.91 -4.24 -14.08
C PHE A 173 -17.76 -5.24 -14.10
N THR A 174 -17.88 -6.35 -13.38
CA THR A 174 -16.87 -7.41 -13.36
C THR A 174 -17.52 -8.77 -13.49
N SER A 175 -16.73 -9.78 -13.86
CA SER A 175 -17.15 -11.19 -13.82
C SER A 175 -16.84 -11.87 -12.48
N ALA A 176 -16.35 -11.12 -11.49
CA ALA A 176 -15.90 -11.69 -10.23
C ALA A 176 -17.10 -12.22 -9.43
N GLU A 177 -16.90 -13.36 -8.76
CA GLU A 177 -17.82 -13.76 -7.69
C GLU A 177 -17.73 -12.74 -6.55
N VAL A 178 -18.87 -12.29 -6.03
CA VAL A 178 -18.90 -11.37 -4.88
C VAL A 178 -19.36 -12.14 -3.65
N ILE A 179 -18.51 -12.20 -2.63
CA ILE A 179 -18.78 -12.81 -1.33
C ILE A 179 -18.86 -11.69 -0.29
N GLU A 180 -20.06 -11.46 0.24
CA GLU A 180 -20.29 -10.49 1.30
C GLU A 180 -20.10 -11.15 2.67
N VAL A 181 -19.26 -10.55 3.51
CA VAL A 181 -18.96 -11.00 4.87
C VAL A 181 -19.47 -9.93 5.82
N GLN A 182 -20.44 -10.31 6.66
CA GLN A 182 -21.00 -9.42 7.66
C GLN A 182 -20.07 -9.36 8.89
N ILE A 183 -19.62 -8.15 9.22
CA ILE A 183 -18.78 -7.87 10.39
C ILE A 183 -19.65 -7.27 11.50
N SER A 184 -19.52 -7.79 12.72
CA SER A 184 -20.24 -7.24 13.87
C SER A 184 -19.89 -5.76 14.08
N GLN A 185 -20.90 -4.96 14.42
CA GLN A 185 -20.72 -3.56 14.79
C GLN A 185 -19.89 -3.38 16.07
N ASP A 186 -19.81 -4.43 16.90
CA ASP A 186 -19.06 -4.43 18.16
C ASP A 186 -17.55 -4.65 17.96
N VAL A 187 -17.10 -4.92 16.73
CA VAL A 187 -15.67 -5.02 16.43
C VAL A 187 -15.04 -3.64 16.58
N ALA A 188 -14.19 -3.49 17.60
CA ALA A 188 -13.48 -2.25 17.89
C ALA A 188 -12.72 -1.76 16.65
N SER A 189 -13.05 -0.55 16.20
CA SER A 189 -12.25 0.17 15.22
C SER A 189 -11.10 0.88 15.93
N ARG A 190 -9.93 0.94 15.28
CA ARG A 190 -8.81 1.74 15.78
C ARG A 190 -9.21 3.21 15.74
N SER A 191 -8.88 3.93 16.80
CA SER A 191 -9.04 5.38 16.84
C SER A 191 -8.14 6.06 15.79
N ILE A 192 -8.42 7.33 15.48
CA ILE A 192 -7.56 8.12 14.60
C ILE A 192 -6.12 8.17 15.15
N GLU A 193 -5.97 8.33 16.46
CA GLU A 193 -4.67 8.39 17.15
C GLU A 193 -3.92 7.06 17.08
N GLU A 194 -4.61 5.93 17.28
CA GLU A 194 -4.01 4.60 17.16
C GLU A 194 -3.52 4.35 15.72
N ARG A 195 -4.28 4.77 14.71
CA ARG A 195 -3.88 4.67 13.31
C ARG A 195 -2.69 5.56 12.97
N MET A 196 -2.64 6.77 13.52
CA MET A 196 -1.48 7.64 13.38
C MET A 196 -0.25 6.99 14.02
N THR A 197 -0.38 6.54 15.27
CA THR A 197 0.69 5.89 16.04
C THR A 197 1.23 4.67 15.32
N PHE A 198 0.34 3.79 14.82
CA PHE A 198 0.73 2.62 14.05
C PHE A 198 1.52 3.00 12.80
N ARG A 199 1.09 4.03 12.06
CA ARG A 199 1.82 4.49 10.87
C ARG A 199 3.21 5.02 11.21
N GLU A 200 3.30 5.84 12.25
CA GLU A 200 4.58 6.39 12.70
C GLU A 200 5.53 5.28 13.13
N GLN A 201 5.03 4.26 13.84
CA GLN A 201 5.80 3.07 14.21
C GLN A 201 6.30 2.29 12.98
N GLN A 202 5.44 2.06 11.97
CA GLN A 202 5.84 1.39 10.73
C GLN A 202 6.93 2.17 9.99
N LEU A 203 6.79 3.51 9.91
CA LEU A 203 7.77 4.35 9.26
C LEU A 203 9.10 4.40 10.05
N ALA A 204 9.03 4.50 11.38
CA ALA A 204 10.20 4.44 12.25
C ALA A 204 10.93 3.10 12.11
N ALA A 205 10.19 1.99 12.08
CA ALA A 205 10.75 0.65 11.89
C ALA A 205 11.46 0.49 10.53
N TYR A 206 10.96 1.15 9.48
CA TYR A 206 11.62 1.18 8.19
C TYR A 206 12.99 1.88 8.27
N PHE A 207 13.05 3.08 8.84
CA PHE A 207 14.31 3.85 8.95
C PHE A 207 15.27 3.35 10.04
N ALA A 208 14.80 2.56 11.01
CA ALA A 208 15.63 1.97 12.06
C ALA A 208 16.63 0.92 11.56
N GLN A 209 16.51 0.45 10.30
CA GLN A 209 17.40 -0.55 9.69
C GLN A 209 18.82 -0.04 9.38
N GLY A 210 19.10 1.23 9.73
CA GLY A 210 20.36 1.92 9.45
C GLY A 210 20.24 2.74 8.17
N THR A 211 20.51 4.04 8.26
CA THR A 211 20.33 4.96 7.13
C THR A 211 21.65 5.42 6.53
N SER A 212 21.63 5.67 5.23
CA SER A 212 22.71 6.33 4.51
C SER A 212 22.19 7.64 3.91
N ARG A 213 23.12 8.57 3.67
CA ARG A 213 22.82 9.90 3.13
C ARG A 213 23.55 10.09 1.81
N TRP A 214 22.81 10.46 0.78
CA TRP A 214 23.38 10.73 -0.54
C TRP A 214 22.97 12.10 -1.02
N ARG A 215 23.94 12.89 -1.50
CA ARG A 215 23.63 14.14 -2.20
C ARG A 215 22.88 13.80 -3.49
N VAL A 216 21.75 14.46 -3.72
CA VAL A 216 20.91 14.26 -4.91
C VAL A 216 20.91 15.52 -5.76
N LYS A 217 20.85 15.34 -7.08
CA LYS A 217 20.79 16.45 -8.04
C LYS A 217 19.32 16.76 -8.38
N PRO A 218 18.92 18.03 -8.57
CA PRO A 218 17.56 18.40 -8.98
C PRO A 218 17.01 17.68 -10.22
N THR A 219 17.88 17.23 -11.12
CA THR A 219 17.51 16.55 -12.37
C THR A 219 17.05 15.11 -12.20
N VAL A 220 17.20 14.50 -11.02
CA VAL A 220 16.81 13.09 -10.80
C VAL A 220 15.34 12.95 -10.40
N PHE A 221 14.63 14.06 -10.19
CA PHE A 221 13.26 14.06 -9.69
C PHE A 221 12.22 13.89 -10.80
N MET A 222 11.14 13.18 -10.47
CA MET A 222 9.88 13.16 -11.17
C MET A 222 8.77 13.67 -10.22
N PRO A 223 8.06 14.77 -10.55
CA PRO A 223 8.37 15.68 -11.67
C PRO A 223 9.74 16.35 -11.51
N THR A 224 10.32 16.79 -12.63
CA THR A 224 11.59 17.50 -12.63
C THR A 224 11.44 18.85 -11.93
N LEU A 225 12.41 19.19 -11.08
CA LEU A 225 12.43 20.49 -10.41
C LEU A 225 12.72 21.60 -11.43
N PRO A 226 11.92 22.68 -11.47
CA PRO A 226 12.22 23.87 -12.24
C PRO A 226 13.60 24.45 -11.93
N PRO A 227 14.20 25.22 -12.85
CA PRO A 227 15.34 26.07 -12.52
C PRO A 227 15.01 26.97 -11.32
N GLU A 228 15.98 27.21 -10.44
CA GLU A 228 15.84 28.10 -9.27
C GLU A 228 14.77 27.67 -8.27
N PHE A 229 14.39 26.39 -8.27
CA PHE A 229 13.47 25.84 -7.27
C PHE A 229 14.06 25.97 -5.85
N ASP A 230 13.27 26.50 -4.91
CA ASP A 230 13.65 26.61 -3.50
C ASP A 230 13.71 25.21 -2.85
N LEU A 231 14.93 24.67 -2.74
CA LEU A 231 15.19 23.33 -2.23
C LEU A 231 14.72 23.15 -0.77
N ALA A 232 14.66 24.22 0.02
CA ALA A 232 14.20 24.17 1.41
C ALA A 232 12.74 23.68 1.52
N LEU A 233 11.93 23.91 0.49
CA LEU A 233 10.55 23.45 0.46
C LEU A 233 10.43 21.92 0.42
N LEU A 234 11.47 21.21 -0.03
CA LEU A 234 11.50 19.76 -0.10
C LEU A 234 11.97 19.09 1.19
N ASP A 235 12.42 19.85 2.19
CA ASP A 235 12.89 19.28 3.46
C ASP A 235 11.80 18.43 4.15
N GLY A 236 12.17 17.24 4.59
CA GLY A 236 11.30 16.22 5.17
C GLY A 236 10.40 15.48 4.18
N MET A 237 10.43 15.81 2.88
CA MET A 237 9.52 15.22 1.89
C MET A 237 9.88 13.78 1.57
N VAL A 238 8.87 12.92 1.52
CA VAL A 238 9.06 11.52 1.11
C VAL A 238 9.30 11.42 -0.40
N VAL A 239 10.23 10.54 -0.78
CA VAL A 239 10.51 10.21 -2.17
C VAL A 239 10.52 8.70 -2.38
N GLY A 240 9.99 8.25 -3.52
CA GLY A 240 10.13 6.88 -4.00
C GLY A 240 11.43 6.73 -4.77
N MET A 241 12.17 5.65 -4.51
CA MET A 241 13.41 5.33 -5.19
C MET A 241 13.10 4.40 -6.37
N GLU A 242 13.08 4.94 -7.57
CA GLU A 242 12.70 4.19 -8.78
C GLU A 242 13.88 3.32 -9.27
N ASP A 243 13.58 2.08 -9.64
CA ASP A 243 14.56 1.09 -10.14
C ASP A 243 14.87 1.25 -11.65
N GLY A 244 14.04 1.99 -12.39
CA GLY A 244 14.12 2.16 -13.84
C GLY A 244 13.43 1.06 -14.65
N GLU A 245 12.88 0.04 -13.99
CA GLU A 245 12.09 -1.06 -14.56
C GLU A 245 10.59 -0.89 -14.24
N GLY A 246 10.22 0.26 -13.71
CA GLY A 246 8.85 0.63 -13.37
C GLY A 246 8.40 0.17 -11.99
N GLY A 247 9.35 -0.24 -11.14
CA GLY A 247 9.17 -0.55 -9.72
C GLY A 247 9.90 0.42 -8.80
N CYS A 248 9.79 0.16 -7.50
CA CYS A 248 10.35 0.98 -6.44
C CYS A 248 11.23 0.11 -5.53
N THR A 249 12.48 0.52 -5.30
CA THR A 249 13.41 -0.17 -4.40
C THR A 249 13.12 0.16 -2.93
N GLY A 250 12.51 1.31 -2.67
CA GLY A 250 12.23 1.78 -1.32
C GLY A 250 11.82 3.25 -1.29
N ILE A 251 11.74 3.82 -0.10
CA ILE A 251 11.51 5.25 0.08
C ILE A 251 12.71 5.92 0.73
N GLY A 252 12.83 7.22 0.53
CA GLY A 252 13.75 8.08 1.26
C GLY A 252 13.04 9.35 1.75
N LEU A 253 13.71 10.05 2.65
CA LEU A 253 13.33 11.41 3.07
C LEU A 253 14.39 12.39 2.55
N LEU A 254 13.94 13.56 2.10
CA LEU A 254 14.85 14.63 1.72
C LEU A 254 15.26 15.45 2.95
N GLU A 255 16.55 15.72 3.08
CA GLU A 255 17.15 16.63 4.07
C GLU A 255 17.79 17.80 3.31
N TYR A 256 17.38 19.02 3.62
CA TYR A 256 17.98 20.24 3.07
C TYR A 256 19.13 20.73 3.94
N ASP A 257 20.30 20.96 3.32
CA ASP A 257 21.46 21.58 3.96
C ASP A 257 21.55 23.05 3.53
N ALA A 258 21.15 23.95 4.42
CA ALA A 258 21.13 25.39 4.14
C ALA A 258 22.52 26.01 3.92
N PRO A 259 23.58 25.66 4.70
CA PRO A 259 24.93 26.14 4.42
C PRO A 259 25.48 25.78 3.03
N GLU A 260 25.22 24.56 2.55
CA GLU A 260 25.72 24.10 1.25
C GLU A 260 24.75 24.34 0.09
N ASP A 261 23.50 24.71 0.38
CA ASP A 261 22.36 24.79 -0.57
C ASP A 261 22.21 23.50 -1.39
N ILE A 262 22.09 22.36 -0.70
CA ILE A 262 21.96 21.05 -1.33
C ILE A 262 20.85 20.21 -0.70
N LEU A 263 20.38 19.23 -1.47
CA LEU A 263 19.53 18.17 -0.96
C LEU A 263 20.32 16.88 -0.76
N ARG A 264 20.06 16.23 0.36
CA ARG A 264 20.45 14.85 0.62
C ARG A 264 19.19 13.99 0.70
N MET A 265 19.26 12.78 0.16
CA MET A 265 18.27 11.75 0.43
C MET A 265 18.77 10.85 1.54
N VAL A 266 17.92 10.57 2.51
CA VAL A 266 18.15 9.62 3.59
C VAL A 266 17.27 8.40 3.38
N SER A 267 17.89 7.22 3.31
CA SER A 267 17.16 5.96 3.17
C SER A 267 17.93 4.81 3.80
N PRO A 268 17.24 3.77 4.33
CA PRO A 268 17.87 2.51 4.68
C PRO A 268 18.24 1.67 3.45
N VAL A 269 17.68 1.97 2.28
CA VAL A 269 17.95 1.22 1.05
C VAL A 269 19.19 1.76 0.37
N THR A 270 20.18 0.90 0.16
CA THR A 270 21.46 1.23 -0.50
C THR A 270 21.55 0.74 -1.95
N GLU A 271 20.48 0.14 -2.45
CA GLU A 271 20.36 -0.40 -3.80
C GLU A 271 20.44 0.72 -4.86
N ARG A 272 20.72 0.33 -6.11
CA ARG A 272 20.97 1.30 -7.20
C ARG A 272 19.67 2.02 -7.61
N VAL A 273 19.55 3.28 -7.21
CA VAL A 273 18.45 4.18 -7.60
C VAL A 273 18.69 4.79 -8.98
N ARG A 274 17.67 4.81 -9.83
CA ARG A 274 17.71 5.46 -11.16
C ARG A 274 17.07 6.84 -11.19
N GLY A 275 16.06 7.07 -10.36
CA GLY A 275 15.37 8.34 -10.24
C GLY A 275 14.61 8.42 -8.92
N LEU A 276 14.19 9.63 -8.57
CA LEU A 276 13.42 9.90 -7.36
C LEU A 276 12.04 10.42 -7.75
N ARG A 277 10.99 9.83 -7.21
CA ARG A 277 9.64 10.33 -7.42
C ARG A 277 9.16 11.05 -6.17
N LEU A 278 8.70 12.30 -6.32
CA LEU A 278 8.23 13.11 -5.20
C LEU A 278 6.89 12.59 -4.68
N GLY A 279 6.75 12.53 -3.36
CA GLY A 279 5.48 12.29 -2.67
C GLY A 279 4.65 13.56 -2.46
N SER A 280 3.71 13.52 -1.52
CA SER A 280 2.85 14.64 -1.11
C SER A 280 2.70 14.71 0.41
N VAL A 281 3.67 14.17 1.14
CA VAL A 281 3.70 14.13 2.60
C VAL A 281 5.14 14.30 3.09
N LYS A 282 5.28 14.87 4.29
CA LYS A 282 6.56 15.03 4.98
C LYS A 282 6.59 14.18 6.24
N PHE A 283 7.76 13.62 6.54
CA PHE A 283 8.01 12.85 7.74
C PHE A 283 9.38 13.14 8.33
N GLY A 284 9.52 12.89 9.63
CA GLY A 284 10.81 12.73 10.28
C GLY A 284 11.34 11.29 10.12
N ILE A 285 12.66 11.12 10.25
CA ILE A 285 13.31 9.80 10.30
C ILE A 285 12.84 8.95 11.49
N ASP A 286 12.30 9.60 12.52
CA ASP A 286 11.66 8.97 13.69
C ASP A 286 10.23 8.48 13.41
N GLY A 287 9.78 8.61 12.16
CA GLY A 287 8.45 8.19 11.71
C GLY A 287 7.37 9.26 11.86
N ARG A 288 7.64 10.38 12.55
CA ARG A 288 6.62 11.39 12.85
C ARG A 288 6.10 12.08 11.60
N SER A 289 4.79 12.26 11.52
CA SER A 289 4.17 13.01 10.43
C SER A 289 4.40 14.52 10.57
N LEU A 290 5.03 15.13 9.56
CA LEU A 290 5.21 16.59 9.47
C LEU A 290 4.10 17.26 8.63
N GLY A 291 3.20 16.46 8.05
CA GLY A 291 1.99 16.94 7.38
C GLY A 291 1.98 16.72 5.87
N PRO A 292 0.82 16.96 5.22
CA PRO A 292 0.68 16.87 3.79
C PRO A 292 1.36 18.05 3.07
N VAL A 293 1.70 17.84 1.80
CA VAL A 293 2.24 18.84 0.90
C VAL A 293 1.35 18.92 -0.32
N ASP A 294 0.86 20.12 -0.62
CA ASP A 294 0.20 20.37 -1.90
C ASP A 294 1.26 20.52 -3.00
N VAL A 295 1.51 19.44 -3.72
CA VAL A 295 2.51 19.40 -4.80
C VAL A 295 2.17 20.39 -5.91
N ARG A 296 0.90 20.72 -6.16
CA ARG A 296 0.56 21.71 -7.20
C ARG A 296 1.03 23.10 -6.79
N ASN A 297 0.71 23.50 -5.55
CA ASN A 297 1.16 24.77 -4.99
C ASN A 297 2.69 24.83 -4.82
N LEU A 298 3.31 23.69 -4.51
CA LEU A 298 4.77 23.56 -4.37
C LEU A 298 5.49 23.95 -5.67
N PHE A 299 4.98 23.50 -6.82
CA PHE A 299 5.56 23.80 -8.13
C PHE A 299 5.07 25.13 -8.72
N ARG A 300 4.09 25.79 -8.09
CA ARG A 300 3.44 27.02 -8.59
C ARG A 300 2.96 26.87 -10.05
N THR A 301 2.64 25.66 -10.44
CA THR A 301 2.15 25.30 -11.78
C THR A 301 0.63 25.17 -11.72
N GLU A 302 -0.05 25.69 -12.75
CA GLU A 302 -1.51 25.61 -12.95
C GLU A 302 -2.04 24.16 -12.96
#